data_AF-A0A9D5P0C0-F1
#
_entry.id   AF-A0A9D5P0C0-F1
#
_cell.length_a   1.000
_cell.length_b   1.000
_cell.length_c   1.000
_cell.angle_alpha   90.00
_cell.angle_beta   90.00
_cell.angle_gamma   90.00
#
_symmetry.space_group_name_H-M   'P 1'
#
loop_
_entity.id
_entity.type
_entity.pdbx_description
1 polymer ?
#
loop_
_entity_poly.entity_id
_entity_poly.type
_entity_poly.pdbx_seq_one_letter_code
_entity_poly.pdbx_strand_id
1 'polypeptide(L)' 'MKEDVLSRLREFIENEVRSGSMDLGCITPLYVYRMWGGAIPMEDIENGLIELRNQGFMVG' A
#
# COMPACT_ATOMS: atom_id res chain seq x y z
N MET A 1 -13.13 -2.75 6.00
CA MET A 1 -11.91 -1.95 5.83
C MET A 1 -12.32 -0.49 5.68
N LYS A 2 -11.61 0.46 6.28
CA LYS A 2 -11.96 1.88 6.16
C LYS A 2 -11.53 2.38 4.78
N GLU A 3 -12.43 3.03 4.04
CA GLU A 3 -12.13 3.62 2.72
C GLU A 3 -10.88 4.54 2.77
N ASP A 4 -10.67 5.23 3.89
CA ASP A 4 -9.45 6.01 4.19
C ASP A 4 -8.14 5.23 4.03
N VAL A 5 -8.08 3.96 4.46
CA VAL A 5 -6.84 3.16 4.39
C VAL A 5 -6.49 2.85 2.95
N LEU A 6 -7.49 2.52 2.14
CA LEU A 6 -7.32 2.22 0.71
C LEU A 6 -6.88 3.45 -0.08
N SER A 7 -7.54 4.59 0.14
CA SER A 7 -7.16 5.85 -0.51
C SER A 7 -5.73 6.25 -0.15
N ARG A 8 -5.35 6.10 1.12
CA ARG A 8 -3.99 6.40 1.59
C ARG A 8 -2.95 5.41 1.05
N LEU A 9 -3.28 4.12 0.98
CA LEU A 9 -2.41 3.10 0.38
C LEU A 9 -2.16 3.40 -1.10
N ARG A 10 -3.21 3.76 -1.83
CA ARG A 10 -3.13 4.11 -3.24
C ARG A 10 -2.19 5.29 -3.46
N GLU A 11 -2.41 6.39 -2.75
CA GLU A 11 -1.55 7.58 -2.84
C GLU A 11 -0.09 7.26 -2.48
N PHE A 12 0.13 6.45 -1.44
CA PHE A 12 1.46 6.00 -1.06
C PHE A 12 2.15 5.24 -2.19
N ILE A 13 1.49 4.25 -2.77
CA ILE A 13 2.02 3.44 -3.87
C ILE A 13 2.33 4.30 -5.10
N GLU A 14 1.44 5.23 -5.47
CA GLU A 14 1.68 6.15 -6.60
C GLU A 14 2.92 7.02 -6.38
N ASN A 15 3.13 7.49 -5.15
CA ASN A 15 4.32 8.27 -4.80
C ASN A 15 5.60 7.44 -4.86
N GLU A 16 5.59 6.20 -4.37
CA GLU A 16 6.76 5.30 -4.40
C GLU A 16 7.18 4.95 -5.83
N VAL A 17 6.21 4.65 -6.70
CA VAL A 17 6.45 4.37 -8.12
C VAL A 17 6.93 5.62 -8.85
N ARG A 18 6.31 6.78 -8.60
CA ARG A 18 6.71 8.05 -9.22
C ARG A 18 8.12 8.48 -8.81
N SER A 19 8.51 8.27 -7.56
CA SER A 19 9.88 8.53 -7.10
C SER A 19 10.89 7.52 -7.64
N GLY A 20 10.45 6.45 -8.32
CA GLY A 20 11.31 5.34 -8.74
C GLY A 20 11.98 4.63 -7.56
N SER A 21 11.44 4.78 -6.35
CA SER A 21 12.03 4.26 -5.12
C SER A 21 11.74 2.78 -4.94
N MET A 22 10.66 2.26 -5.53
CA MET A 22 10.30 0.86 -5.41
C MET A 22 9.42 0.40 -6.58
N ASP A 23 9.64 -0.83 -7.05
CA ASP A 23 8.72 -1.50 -7.97
C ASP A 23 7.43 -1.89 -7.23
N LEU A 24 6.29 -1.87 -7.93
CA LEU A 24 4.97 -2.24 -7.38
C LEU A 24 4.99 -3.61 -6.70
N GLY A 25 5.77 -4.56 -7.23
CA GLY A 25 5.92 -5.91 -6.67
C GLY A 25 6.70 -5.97 -5.36
N CYS A 26 7.41 -4.90 -4.99
CA CYS A 26 8.26 -4.83 -3.79
C CYS A 26 7.58 -4.11 -2.61
N ILE A 27 6.42 -3.50 -2.80
CA ILE A 27 5.66 -2.85 -1.72
C ILE A 27 5.00 -3.94 -0.85
N THR A 28 5.56 -4.16 0.33
CA THR A 28 5.06 -5.15 1.31
C THR A 28 4.25 -4.49 2.44
N PRO A 29 3.36 -5.21 3.12
CA PRO A 29 2.65 -4.67 4.29
C PRO A 29 3.60 -4.15 5.37
N LEU A 30 4.71 -4.85 5.60
CA LEU A 30 5.73 -4.44 6.56
C LEU A 30 6.42 -3.12 6.16
N TYR A 31 6.67 -2.91 4.87
CA TYR A 31 7.25 -1.67 4.36
C TYR A 31 6.31 -0.49 4.65
N VAL A 32 5.04 -0.60 4.27
CA VAL A 32 4.03 0.42 4.52
C VAL A 32 3.89 0.70 6.02
N TYR A 33 3.81 -0.35 6.84
CA TYR A 33 3.72 -0.22 8.30
C TYR A 33 4.87 0.60 8.89
N ARG A 34 6.10 0.35 8.43
CA ARG A 34 7.29 1.12 8.85
C ARG A 34 7.24 2.56 8.37
N MET A 35 6.89 2.78 7.11
CA MET A 35 6.81 4.13 6.52
C MET A 35 5.72 4.98 7.15
N TRP A 36 4.65 4.35 7.63
CA TRP A 36 3.56 5.03 8.33
C TRP A 36 3.75 5.11 9.85
N GLY A 37 4.92 4.70 10.36
CA GLY A 37 5.26 4.78 11.78
C GLY A 37 4.37 3.92 12.69
N GLY A 38 3.79 2.84 12.16
CA GLY A 38 2.86 1.98 12.89
C GLY A 38 1.51 2.62 13.23
N ALA A 39 1.13 3.71 12.56
CA ALA A 39 -0.15 4.40 12.80
C ALA A 39 -1.38 3.58 12.41
N ILE A 40 -1.22 2.60 11.52
CA ILE A 40 -2.29 1.70 11.04
C ILE A 40 -1.84 0.26 11.31
N PRO A 41 -2.71 -0.59 11.87
CA PRO A 41 -2.36 -1.97 12.14
C PRO A 41 -2.02 -2.73 10.86
N MET A 42 -1.07 -3.65 10.96
CA MET A 42 -0.55 -4.39 9.81
C MET A 42 -1.63 -5.20 9.08
N GLU A 43 -2.64 -5.70 9.79
CA GLU A 43 -3.77 -6.42 9.20
C GLU A 43 -4.63 -5.55 8.26
N ASP A 44 -4.91 -4.29 8.63
CA ASP A 44 -5.62 -3.35 7.74
C ASP A 44 -4.79 -3.02 6.49
N ILE A 45 -3.47 -2.90 6.65
CA ILE A 45 -2.54 -2.67 5.52
C ILE A 45 -2.51 -3.88 4.59
N GLU A 46 -2.40 -5.09 5.13
CA GLU A 46 -2.37 -6.32 4.36
C GLU A 46 -3.66 -6.51 3.56
N ASN A 47 -4.81 -6.37 4.23
CA ASN A 47 -6.12 -6.42 3.56
C ASN A 47 -6.24 -5.36 2.47
N GLY A 48 -5.75 -4.14 2.71
CA GLY A 48 -5.79 -3.06 1.74
C GLY A 48 -4.95 -3.33 0.50
N LEU A 49 -3.74 -3.88 0.67
CA LEU A 49 -2.89 -4.28 -0.45
C LEU A 49 -3.48 -5.44 -1.26
N ILE A 50 -4.11 -6.42 -0.59
CA ILE A 50 -4.83 -7.51 -1.27
C ILE A 50 -5.99 -6.94 -2.09
N GLU A 51 -6.75 -6.01 -1.54
CA GLU A 51 -7.88 -5.41 -2.25
C GLU A 51 -7.44 -4.58 -3.46
N LEU A 52 -6.37 -3.77 -3.32
CA LEU A 52 -5.79 -3.04 -4.45
C LEU A 52 -5.28 -3.98 -5.55
N ARG A 53 -4.69 -5.13 -5.19
CA ARG A 53 -4.31 -6.17 -6.15
C ARG A 53 -5.54 -6.75 -6.86
N ASN A 54 -6.62 -7.05 -6.12
CA ASN A 54 -7.87 -7.55 -6.69
C ASN A 54 -8.54 -6.53 -7.63
N GLN A 55 -8.35 -5.24 -7.38
CA GLN A 55 -8.80 -4.15 -8.26
C GLN A 55 -7.89 -3.96 -9.50
N GLY A 56 -6.79 -4.71 -9.62
CA GLY A 56 -5.83 -4.60 -10.73
C GLY A 56 -4.87 -3.42 -10.60
N PHE A 57 -4.84 -2.72 -9.47
CA PHE A 57 -3.99 -1.54 -9.26
C PHE A 57 -2.50 -1.87 -9.11
N MET A 58 -2.19 -3.08 -8.62
CA MET A 58 -0.82 -3.55 -8.39
C MET A 58 -0.39 -4.67 -9.36
N VAL A 59 -1.06 -4.78 -10.51
CA VAL A 59 -0.66 -5.70 -11.59
C VAL A 59 0.16 -4.87 -12.57
N GLY A 60 1.48 -5.04 -12.52
CA GLY A 60 2.40 -4.54 -13.54
C GLY A 60 2.30 -5.35 -14.83
#